data_AF-A0A7W1BMN0-F1
#
_entry.id   AF-A0A7W1BMN0-F1
#
_cell.length_a   1.000
_cell.length_b   1.000
_cell.length_c   1.000
_cell.angle_alpha   90.00
_cell.angle_beta   90.00
_cell.angle_gamma   90.00
#
_symmetry.space_group_name_H-M   'P 1'
#
loop_
_entity.id
_entity.type
_entity.pdbx_description
1 polymer ?
#
loop_
_entity_poly.entity_id
_entity_poly.type
_entity_poly.pdbx_seq_one_letter_code
_entity_poly.pdbx_strand_id
1 'polypeptide(L)'
;DMTAIVLLKEKIKDVLETLTERERQVLEQRFGLVDGYSRTLEEVGRQFKVTRERIRQIEAKALRKMRHPTRIRQLEGFLDAAEV
;
A
#
# COMPACT_ATOMS: atom_id res chain seq x y z
N ASP A 1 6.60 -7.42 19.60
CA ASP A 1 6.92 -5.99 19.34
C ASP A 1 5.72 -5.20 18.83
N MET A 2 5.04 -4.44 19.70
CA MET A 2 3.97 -3.51 19.25
C MET A 2 4.55 -2.25 18.59
N THR A 3 5.74 -1.82 19.01
CA THR A 3 6.43 -0.63 18.51
C THR A 3 6.87 -0.79 17.05
N ALA A 4 7.36 -1.98 16.67
CA ALA A 4 7.77 -2.29 15.30
C ALA A 4 6.59 -2.22 14.31
N ILE A 5 5.41 -2.68 14.72
CA ILE A 5 4.18 -2.64 13.90
C ILE A 5 3.71 -1.20 13.69
N VAL A 6 3.76 -0.35 14.73
CA VAL A 6 3.38 1.07 14.63
C VAL A 6 4.32 1.83 13.70
N LEU A 7 5.63 1.65 13.87
CA LEU A 7 6.65 2.29 13.02
C LEU A 7 6.54 1.86 11.55
N LEU A 8 6.25 0.58 11.31
CA LEU A 8 6.03 0.06 9.96
C LEU A 8 4.77 0.67 9.31
N LYS A 9 3.68 0.80 10.08
CA LYS A 9 2.45 1.45 9.59
C LYS A 9 2.67 2.93 9.24
N GLU A 10 3.41 3.67 10.06
CA GLU A 10 3.72 5.09 9.79
C GLU A 10 4.55 5.25 8.51
N LYS A 11 5.56 4.41 8.30
CA LYS A 11 6.35 4.43 7.06
C LYS A 11 5.57 4.00 5.83
N ILE A 12 4.71 3.00 5.96
CA ILE A 12 3.79 2.63 4.87
C ILE A 12 2.92 3.84 4.53
N LYS A 13 2.42 4.56 5.54
CA LYS A 13 1.64 5.79 5.32
C LYS A 13 2.46 6.87 4.60
N ASP A 14 3.69 7.14 5.01
CA ASP A 14 4.57 8.11 4.34
C ASP A 14 4.80 7.74 2.86
N VAL A 15 5.05 6.46 2.58
CA VAL A 15 5.23 5.99 1.19
C VAL A 15 3.92 6.06 0.40
N LEU A 16 2.78 5.78 1.03
CA LEU A 16 1.46 5.92 0.42
C LEU A 16 1.12 7.38 0.10
N GLU A 17 1.55 8.34 0.90
CA GLU A 17 1.39 9.78 0.64
C GLU A 17 2.13 10.23 -0.64
N THR A 18 3.19 9.52 -1.04
CA THR A 18 3.88 9.78 -2.31
C THR A 18 3.17 9.20 -3.55
N LEU A 19 2.08 8.45 -3.38
CA LEU A 19 1.24 7.96 -4.47
C LEU A 19 0.15 8.97 -4.81
N THR A 20 -0.50 8.78 -5.96
CA THR A 20 -1.71 9.57 -6.25
C THR A 20 -2.83 9.16 -5.30
N GLU A 21 -3.74 10.07 -4.98
CA GLU A 21 -4.88 9.80 -4.09
C GLU A 21 -5.65 8.53 -4.48
N ARG A 22 -5.84 8.30 -5.79
CA ARG A 22 -6.54 7.11 -6.29
C ARG A 22 -5.73 5.82 -6.12
N GLU A 23 -4.40 5.87 -6.29
CA GLU A 23 -3.52 4.73 -6.02
C GLU A 23 -3.49 4.40 -4.53
N ARG A 24 -3.38 5.43 -3.67
CA ARG A 24 -3.42 5.31 -2.21
C ARG A 24 -4.71 4.66 -1.74
N GLN A 25 -5.87 5.20 -2.11
CA GLN A 25 -7.16 4.66 -1.66
C GLN A 25 -7.38 3.22 -2.15
N VAL A 26 -6.94 2.88 -3.37
CA VAL A 26 -7.02 1.48 -3.85
C VAL A 26 -6.17 0.56 -2.97
N LEU A 27 -4.94 0.94 -2.63
CA LEU A 27 -4.09 0.12 -1.75
C LEU A 27 -4.66 0.05 -0.33
N GLU A 28 -5.13 1.16 0.24
CA GLU A 28 -5.73 1.21 1.57
C GLU A 28 -6.91 0.25 1.70
N GLN A 29 -7.80 0.22 0.71
CA GLN A 29 -8.92 -0.71 0.67
C GLN A 29 -8.49 -2.16 0.39
N ARG A 30 -7.52 -2.38 -0.49
CA ARG A 30 -7.03 -3.73 -0.83
C ARG A 30 -6.38 -4.41 0.37
N PHE A 31 -5.59 -3.67 1.13
CA PHE A 31 -4.80 -4.18 2.25
C PHE A 31 -5.42 -3.89 3.62
N GLY A 32 -6.58 -3.23 3.68
CA GLY A 32 -7.26 -2.90 4.94
C GLY A 32 -6.43 -1.98 5.83
N LEU A 33 -5.68 -1.04 5.23
CA LEU A 33 -4.71 -0.22 5.97
C LEU A 33 -5.38 0.85 6.85
N VAL A 34 -6.67 1.13 6.60
CA VAL A 34 -7.45 2.14 7.33
C VAL A 34 -8.43 1.49 8.29
N ASP A 35 -9.28 0.58 7.79
CA ASP A 35 -10.37 -0.05 8.54
C ASP A 35 -10.05 -1.47 9.03
N GLY A 36 -8.88 -2.02 8.68
CA GLY A 36 -8.48 -3.38 9.02
C GLY A 36 -9.09 -4.47 8.12
N TYR A 37 -9.93 -4.10 7.14
CA TYR A 37 -10.63 -5.05 6.28
C TYR A 37 -10.05 -5.02 4.87
N SER A 38 -9.38 -6.10 4.48
CA SER A 38 -8.90 -6.26 3.10
C SER A 38 -10.07 -6.54 2.16
N ARG A 39 -10.07 -5.84 1.01
CA ARG A 39 -11.08 -6.00 -0.04
C ARG A 39 -10.48 -6.65 -1.28
N THR A 40 -11.30 -7.43 -1.98
CA THR A 40 -10.93 -8.04 -3.25
C THR A 40 -10.85 -6.98 -4.37
N LEU A 41 -10.11 -7.29 -5.44
CA LEU A 41 -10.05 -6.45 -6.64
C LEU A 41 -11.44 -6.10 -7.21
N GLU A 42 -12.39 -7.03 -7.07
CA GLU A 42 -13.75 -6.85 -7.58
C GLU A 42 -14.57 -5.92 -6.69
N GLU A 43 -14.51 -6.07 -5.37
CA GLU A 43 -15.18 -5.16 -4.42
C GLU A 43 -14.66 -3.73 -4.53
N VAL A 44 -13.33 -3.58 -4.62
CA VAL A 44 -12.71 -2.27 -4.86
C VAL A 44 -13.13 -1.74 -6.23
N GLY A 45 -13.16 -2.59 -7.26
CA GLY A 45 -13.63 -2.20 -8.60
C GLY A 45 -15.06 -1.65 -8.59
N ARG A 46 -15.97 -2.33 -7.87
CA ARG A 46 -17.36 -1.89 -7.69
C ARG A 46 -17.43 -0.52 -6.99
N GLN A 47 -16.66 -0.30 -5.92
CA GLN A 47 -16.64 0.99 -5.21
C GLN A 47 -16.09 2.13 -6.07
N PHE A 48 -15.03 1.89 -6.83
CA PHE A 48 -14.41 2.88 -7.72
C PHE A 48 -15.09 3.01 -9.08
N LYS A 49 -16.18 2.25 -9.33
CA LYS A 49 -16.88 2.16 -10.61
C LYS A 49 -15.95 1.87 -11.79
N VAL A 50 -15.03 0.94 -11.61
CA VAL A 50 -14.06 0.51 -12.63
C VAL A 50 -13.98 -1.01 -12.70
N THR A 51 -13.42 -1.53 -13.78
CA THR A 51 -13.25 -2.97 -13.95
C THR A 51 -12.22 -3.52 -12.96
N ARG A 52 -12.35 -4.81 -12.65
CA ARG A 52 -11.37 -5.56 -11.86
C ARG A 52 -9.94 -5.41 -12.41
N GLU A 53 -9.79 -5.49 -13.74
CA GLU A 53 -8.47 -5.34 -14.38
C GLU A 53 -7.91 -3.94 -14.21
N ARG A 54 -8.77 -2.90 -14.18
CA ARG A 54 -8.31 -1.55 -13.91
C ARG A 54 -7.75 -1.41 -12.49
N ILE A 55 -8.37 -2.03 -11.49
CA ILE A 55 -7.81 -2.06 -10.12
C ILE A 55 -6.48 -2.81 -10.11
N ARG A 56 -6.37 -3.96 -10.81
CA ARG A 56 -5.12 -4.72 -10.92
C ARG A 56 -3.98 -3.87 -11.51
N GLN A 57 -4.27 -3.10 -12.56
CA GLN A 57 -3.29 -2.19 -13.17
C GLN A 57 -2.86 -1.08 -12.21
N ILE A 58 -3.79 -0.49 -11.46
CA ILE A 58 -3.49 0.54 -10.46
C ILE A 58 -2.60 -0.04 -9.36
N GLU A 59 -2.94 -1.22 -8.85
CA GLU A 59 -2.15 -1.94 -7.84
C GLU A 59 -0.73 -2.22 -8.33
N ALA A 60 -0.58 -2.80 -9.53
CA ALA A 60 0.72 -3.08 -10.13
C ALA A 60 1.56 -1.79 -10.32
N LYS A 61 0.92 -0.71 -10.76
CA LYS A 61 1.58 0.59 -10.94
C LYS A 61 2.03 1.18 -9.59
N ALA A 62 1.18 1.12 -8.58
CA ALA A 62 1.49 1.63 -7.25
C ALA A 62 2.61 0.82 -6.59
N LEU A 63 2.56 -0.52 -6.66
CA LEU A 63 3.61 -1.40 -6.16
C LEU A 63 4.94 -1.15 -6.87
N ARG A 64 4.94 -0.92 -8.20
CA ARG A 64 6.15 -0.55 -8.94
C ARG A 64 6.74 0.76 -8.44
N LYS A 65 5.91 1.76 -8.10
CA LYS A 65 6.38 3.02 -7.51
C LYS A 65 6.96 2.81 -6.12
N MET A 66 6.32 2.00 -5.28
CA MET A 66 6.82 1.67 -3.93
C MET A 66 8.16 0.94 -3.99
N ARG A 67 8.36 0.07 -4.99
CA ARG A 67 9.62 -0.64 -5.25
C ARG A 67 10.70 0.21 -5.93
N HIS A 68 10.49 1.51 -6.12
CA HIS A 68 11.51 2.37 -6.71
C HIS A 68 12.65 2.60 -5.69
N PRO A 69 13.95 2.53 -6.09
CA PRO A 69 15.08 2.63 -5.16
C PRO A 69 15.03 3.85 -4.21
N THR A 70 14.56 4.99 -4.71
CA THR A 70 14.38 6.21 -3.90
C THR A 70 13.41 6.03 -2.73
N ARG A 71 12.33 5.26 -2.93
CA ARG A 71 11.31 4.97 -1.89
C ARG A 71 11.66 3.72 -1.09
N ILE A 72 12.28 2.73 -1.72
CA ILE A 72 12.85 1.57 -1.02
C ILE A 72 13.87 2.01 0.02
N ARG A 73 14.77 2.97 -0.27
CA ARG A 73 15.72 3.50 0.74
C ARG A 73 15.02 4.10 1.97
N GLN A 74 13.78 4.57 1.84
CA GLN A 74 12.97 5.04 2.98
C GLN A 74 12.39 3.88 3.81
N LEU A 75 12.29 2.68 3.20
CA LEU A 75 11.77 1.44 3.78
C LEU A 75 12.88 0.46 4.23
N GLU A 76 14.06 0.47 3.60
CA GLU A 76 15.16 -0.51 3.77
C GLU A 76 15.65 -0.60 5.21
N GLY A 77 15.87 0.52 5.90
CA GLY A 77 16.33 0.51 7.29
C GLY A 77 15.34 -0.12 8.31
N PHE A 78 14.19 -0.61 7.85
CA PHE A 78 13.14 -1.20 8.69
C PHE A 78 12.73 -2.61 8.24
N LEU A 79 13.01 -3.00 6.98
CA LEU A 79 12.82 -4.38 6.52
C LEU A 79 13.86 -5.32 7.13
N ASP A 80 15.10 -4.84 7.33
CA ASP A 80 16.16 -5.57 8.04
C ASP A 80 15.81 -5.82 9.52
N ALA A 81 14.92 -5.02 10.11
CA ALA A 81 14.47 -5.18 11.50
C ALA A 81 13.36 -6.24 11.67
N ALA A 82 12.80 -6.77 10.59
CA ALA A 82 11.77 -7.81 10.61
C ALA A 82 12.33 -9.24 10.39
N GLU A 83 13.64 -9.37 10.12
CA GLU A 83 14.33 -10.66 9.96
C GLU A 83 15.11 -11.12 11.22
N VAL A 84 14.80 -10.57 12.41
CA VAL A 84 15.40 -11.00 13.69
C VAL A 84 14.39 -11.73 14.57
#